data_AF-Q54TS9-F1
#
_entry.id   AF-Q54TS9-F1
#
_cell.length_a   1.000
_cell.length_b   1.000
_cell.length_c   1.000
_cell.angle_alpha   90.00
_cell.angle_beta   90.00
_cell.angle_gamma   90.00
#
_symmetry.space_group_name_H-M   'P 1'
#
loop_
_entity.id
_entity.type
_entity.pdbx_description
1 polymer ?
#
loop_
_entity_poly.entity_id
_entity_poly.type
_entity_poly.pdbx_seq_one_letter_code
_entity_poly.pdbx_strand_id
1 'polypeptide(L)'
;MAKTYALSQLTFHTYINTTPQHNSIENNIVKFVFNTKSKNSLSLQRRQNNYINGGLNLWNLKTRELAQKAWLFERYLHQRVSNTPSSYIKLWEEELKNNNNNQTTTKQNQLQLHWQCKQAWTQLKTPQNKQTHYEHLPKLKKIYEDMMTTQSPEHNKFIPTPGQKEIMTKINSKHLPFKEIKKIINMKGRDLLWRYTLKALPKIYNMPCQQCGEDETSEHIFFNCKAHIKNTQEIFNYTLTKCGHTTHTWNVKILNHLQIALVANLIAIIFDKIWHKRNKLIHDEKEIIIHRQQVIRELIKTQRAAWDRTQAVINKTLRIKSKQRPEEQNKLDSLISLKLLQFSRQWNSPLHAIELPKHLKKYNNSLSTFYK
;
A
#
# COMPACT_ATOMS: atom_id res chain seq x y z
N MET A 1 4.78 2.63 7.35
CA MET A 1 4.89 2.85 8.80
C MET A 1 4.66 4.32 9.18
N ALA A 2 5.47 5.27 8.67
CA ALA A 2 5.28 6.71 8.97
C ALA A 2 3.87 7.25 8.66
N LYS A 3 3.27 6.85 7.53
CA LYS A 3 1.87 7.22 7.20
C LYS A 3 0.90 6.82 8.30
N THR A 4 0.95 5.59 8.81
CA THR A 4 0.01 5.09 9.82
C THR A 4 0.22 5.74 11.18
N TYR A 5 1.48 5.96 11.58
CA TYR A 5 1.81 6.50 12.91
C TYR A 5 1.52 8.01 13.00
N ALA A 6 1.87 8.79 11.96
CA ALA A 6 1.48 10.19 11.89
C ALA A 6 -0.05 10.32 11.78
N LEU A 7 -0.69 9.44 10.99
CA LEU A 7 -2.14 9.49 10.82
C LEU A 7 -2.90 9.18 12.09
N SER A 8 -2.51 8.27 12.98
CA SER A 8 -3.33 7.94 14.15
C SER A 8 -3.51 9.13 15.10
N GLN A 9 -2.42 9.86 15.38
CA GLN A 9 -2.47 11.08 16.21
C GLN A 9 -3.16 12.23 15.47
N LEU A 10 -2.90 12.37 14.16
CA LEU A 10 -3.59 13.36 13.35
C LEU A 10 -5.09 13.07 13.24
N THR A 11 -5.55 11.83 13.04
CA THR A 11 -6.97 11.53 12.82
C THR A 11 -7.88 11.89 13.99
N PHE A 12 -7.37 11.84 15.22
CA PHE A 12 -8.12 12.26 16.39
C PHE A 12 -8.17 13.79 16.49
N HIS A 13 -7.04 14.47 16.29
CA HIS A 13 -6.98 15.93 16.37
C HIS A 13 -7.61 16.65 15.16
N THR A 14 -7.42 16.14 13.95
CA THR A 14 -8.06 16.64 12.71
C THR A 14 -9.57 16.42 12.69
N TYR A 15 -10.11 15.64 13.64
CA TYR A 15 -11.54 15.45 13.78
C TYR A 15 -12.25 16.71 14.29
N ILE A 16 -11.56 17.53 15.09
CA ILE A 16 -12.17 18.65 15.83
C ILE A 16 -11.37 19.94 15.64
N ASN A 17 -10.04 19.87 15.64
CA ASN A 17 -9.17 21.04 15.67
C ASN A 17 -8.32 21.17 14.40
N THR A 18 -8.23 22.40 13.89
CA THR A 18 -7.29 22.76 12.84
C THR A 18 -5.87 22.60 13.38
N THR A 19 -5.00 21.85 12.69
CA THR A 19 -3.63 21.65 13.16
C THR A 19 -2.73 22.77 12.61
N PRO A 20 -2.15 23.68 13.42
CA PRO A 20 -1.35 24.79 12.89
C PRO A 20 0.00 24.32 12.30
N GLN A 21 0.45 23.10 12.63
CA GLN A 21 1.81 22.61 12.34
C GLN A 21 1.92 21.66 11.13
N HIS A 22 0.96 21.66 10.19
CA HIS A 22 0.97 20.76 9.02
C HIS A 22 2.33 20.67 8.33
N ASN A 23 2.94 21.82 8.00
CA ASN A 23 4.22 21.88 7.30
C ASN A 23 5.36 21.24 8.10
N SER A 24 5.39 21.44 9.42
CA SER A 24 6.40 20.87 10.31
C SER A 24 6.29 19.34 10.33
N ILE A 25 5.06 18.82 10.46
CA ILE A 25 4.79 17.38 10.47
C ILE A 25 5.15 16.75 9.13
N GLU A 26 4.75 17.35 8.01
CA GLU A 26 5.12 16.88 6.67
C GLU A 26 6.65 16.85 6.47
N ASN A 27 7.35 17.91 6.89
CA ASN A 27 8.80 17.97 6.80
C ASN A 27 9.48 16.91 7.67
N ASN A 28 8.97 16.63 8.87
CA ASN A 28 9.49 15.57 9.73
C ASN A 28 9.27 14.19 9.14
N ILE A 29 8.11 13.93 8.53
CA ILE A 29 7.84 12.68 7.79
C ILE A 29 8.84 12.54 6.64
N VAL A 30 9.09 13.61 5.88
CA VAL A 30 10.05 13.60 4.77
C VAL A 30 11.47 13.30 5.27
N LYS A 31 11.93 14.01 6.33
CA LYS A 31 13.23 13.76 6.96
C LYS A 31 13.36 12.32 7.45
N PHE A 32 12.31 11.77 8.07
CA PHE A 32 12.29 10.39 8.55
C PHE A 32 12.39 9.37 7.42
N VAL A 33 11.71 9.61 6.29
CA VAL A 33 11.71 8.67 5.15
C VAL A 33 13.04 8.69 4.39
N PHE A 34 13.70 9.85 4.27
CA PHE A 34 14.89 10.00 3.41
C PHE A 34 16.20 10.24 4.16
N ASN A 35 16.19 10.32 5.48
CA ASN A 35 17.37 10.60 6.32
C ASN A 35 18.23 11.75 5.76
N THR A 36 17.59 12.84 5.32
CA THR A 36 18.29 13.98 4.73
C THR A 36 18.86 14.84 5.85
N LYS A 37 20.12 14.60 6.23
CA LYS A 37 20.92 15.58 6.99
C LYS A 37 21.20 16.85 6.15
N SER A 38 21.09 16.77 4.82
CA SER A 38 21.34 17.86 3.88
C SER A 38 20.05 18.59 3.48
N LYS A 39 20.17 19.90 3.21
CA LYS A 39 19.13 20.89 2.88
C LYS A 39 18.28 20.60 1.62
N ASN A 40 18.41 19.43 0.99
CA ASN A 40 17.68 19.09 -0.23
C ASN A 40 16.23 18.74 0.13
N SER A 41 15.39 19.77 0.21
CA SER A 41 13.96 19.60 0.39
C SER A 41 13.39 18.86 -0.83
N LEU A 42 12.76 17.71 -0.60
CA LEU A 42 11.97 17.05 -1.63
C LEU A 42 10.91 18.04 -2.13
N SER A 43 10.81 18.20 -3.45
CA SER A 43 9.80 19.10 -4.05
C SER A 43 8.40 18.69 -3.60
N LEU A 44 7.52 19.67 -3.40
CA LEU A 44 6.13 19.44 -2.99
C LEU A 44 5.43 18.47 -3.96
N GLN A 45 5.68 18.63 -5.26
CA GLN A 45 5.20 17.75 -6.32
C GLN A 45 5.65 16.29 -6.10
N ARG A 46 6.94 16.03 -5.84
CA ARG A 46 7.43 14.67 -5.58
C ARG A 46 6.79 14.05 -4.33
N ARG A 47 6.51 14.85 -3.29
CA ARG A 47 5.84 14.38 -2.07
C ARG A 47 4.41 13.93 -2.37
N GLN A 48 3.65 14.77 -3.06
CA GLN A 48 2.21 14.61 -3.28
C GLN A 48 1.87 13.61 -4.39
N ASN A 49 2.66 13.56 -5.48
CA ASN A 49 2.37 12.69 -6.63
C ASN A 49 2.24 11.22 -6.22
N ASN A 50 1.41 10.46 -6.93
CA ASN A 50 1.27 9.02 -6.70
C ASN A 50 2.62 8.30 -6.95
N TYR A 51 2.95 7.26 -6.18
CA TYR A 51 4.18 6.49 -6.38
C TYR A 51 4.27 5.83 -7.77
N ILE A 52 3.13 5.46 -8.37
CA ILE A 52 3.04 4.95 -9.75
C ILE A 52 3.52 6.01 -10.74
N ASN A 53 3.29 7.29 -10.41
CA ASN A 53 3.58 8.44 -11.25
C ASN A 53 4.93 9.09 -10.90
N GLY A 54 5.80 8.41 -10.17
CA GLY A 54 7.04 9.00 -9.71
C GLY A 54 6.83 10.05 -8.62
N GLY A 55 5.96 9.76 -7.66
CA GLY A 55 5.90 10.48 -6.40
C GLY A 55 6.13 9.57 -5.19
N LEU A 56 5.69 10.03 -4.02
CA LEU A 56 5.74 9.29 -2.75
C LEU A 56 4.35 9.07 -2.15
N ASN A 57 3.34 9.70 -2.77
CA ASN A 57 1.95 9.65 -2.37
C ASN A 57 1.78 10.04 -0.89
N LEU A 58 2.58 10.99 -0.40
CA LEU A 58 2.43 11.56 0.93
C LEU A 58 1.15 12.40 0.93
N TRP A 59 0.38 12.30 2.01
CA TRP A 59 -0.81 13.12 2.16
C TRP A 59 -0.39 14.58 2.28
N ASN A 60 -1.04 15.46 1.52
CA ASN A 60 -1.11 16.86 1.88
C ASN A 60 -2.02 16.94 3.12
N LEU A 61 -1.44 17.21 4.29
CA LEU A 61 -2.16 17.14 5.56
C LEU A 61 -3.27 18.19 5.63
N LYS A 62 -3.05 19.39 5.06
CA LYS A 62 -4.08 20.43 4.97
C LYS A 62 -5.25 19.99 4.09
N THR A 63 -4.98 19.48 2.90
CA THR A 63 -6.03 18.91 2.02
C THR A 63 -6.71 17.72 2.67
N ARG A 64 -5.99 16.91 3.46
CA ARG A 64 -6.54 15.78 4.20
C ARG A 64 -7.51 16.22 5.30
N GLU A 65 -7.16 17.26 6.06
CA GLU A 65 -8.03 17.87 7.06
C GLU A 65 -9.32 18.41 6.41
N LEU A 66 -9.18 19.17 5.33
CA LEU A 66 -10.32 19.70 4.56
C LEU A 66 -11.20 18.57 4.00
N ALA A 67 -10.58 17.51 3.45
CA ALA A 67 -11.31 16.35 2.94
C ALA A 67 -12.08 15.64 4.04
N GLN A 68 -11.53 15.56 5.26
CA GLN A 68 -12.22 14.97 6.41
C GLN A 68 -13.44 15.80 6.84
N LYS A 69 -13.28 17.12 6.92
CA LYS A 69 -14.35 18.09 7.19
C LYS A 69 -15.47 18.01 6.14
N ALA A 70 -15.10 18.01 4.85
CA ALA A 70 -16.04 17.84 3.74
C ALA A 70 -16.76 16.49 3.79
N TRP A 71 -16.05 15.41 4.11
CA TRP A 71 -16.64 14.07 4.23
C TRP A 71 -17.65 13.96 5.38
N LEU A 72 -17.39 14.61 6.52
CA LEU A 72 -18.33 14.68 7.64
C LEU A 72 -19.61 15.42 7.23
N PHE A 73 -19.48 16.54 6.53
CA PHE A 73 -20.62 17.25 5.98
C PHE A 73 -21.40 16.39 4.98
N GLU A 74 -20.71 15.59 4.18
CA GLU A 74 -21.36 14.73 3.19
C GLU A 74 -22.10 13.55 3.79
N ARG A 75 -21.57 13.00 4.88
CA ARG A 75 -22.30 12.05 5.71
C ARG A 75 -23.55 12.68 6.32
N TYR A 76 -23.47 13.94 6.73
CA TYR A 76 -24.61 14.66 7.27
C TYR A 76 -25.72 14.84 6.22
N LEU A 77 -25.38 15.24 4.99
CA LEU A 77 -26.36 15.36 3.90
C LEU A 77 -27.03 14.01 3.57
N HIS A 78 -26.26 12.91 3.50
CA HIS A 78 -26.83 11.58 3.26
C HIS A 78 -27.69 11.04 4.42
N GLN A 79 -27.31 11.35 5.68
CA GLN A 79 -28.04 10.84 6.85
C GLN A 79 -29.29 11.66 7.20
N ARG A 80 -29.42 12.90 6.73
CA ARG A 80 -30.68 13.66 6.83
C ARG A 80 -31.86 12.97 6.16
N VAL A 81 -31.60 12.04 5.24
CA VAL A 81 -32.61 11.21 4.56
C VAL A 81 -32.89 9.92 5.35
N SER A 82 -32.13 9.62 6.41
CA SER A 82 -32.28 8.40 7.21
C SER A 82 -32.99 8.64 8.54
N ASN A 83 -33.89 7.74 8.93
CA ASN A 83 -34.68 7.83 10.17
C ASN A 83 -33.84 7.66 11.47
N THR A 84 -32.53 7.49 11.38
CA THR A 84 -31.63 7.26 12.53
C THR A 84 -30.38 8.15 12.44
N PRO A 85 -30.50 9.46 12.74
CA PRO A 85 -29.37 10.37 12.75
C PRO A 85 -28.37 9.97 13.84
N SER A 86 -27.09 9.98 13.48
CA SER A 86 -25.99 9.76 14.43
C SER A 86 -25.88 10.89 15.46
N SER A 87 -25.20 10.67 16.59
CA SER A 87 -25.14 11.62 17.70
C SER A 87 -24.65 13.02 17.30
N TYR A 88 -23.63 13.09 16.43
CA TYR A 88 -23.13 14.37 15.94
C TYR A 88 -24.11 15.09 15.00
N ILE A 89 -24.99 14.36 14.29
CA ILE A 89 -26.04 14.97 13.46
C ILE A 89 -27.13 15.57 14.31
N LYS A 90 -27.56 14.86 15.36
CA LYS A 90 -28.52 15.41 16.32
C LYS A 90 -27.98 16.70 16.94
N LEU A 91 -26.71 16.70 17.35
CA LEU A 91 -26.03 17.90 17.83
C LEU A 91 -26.04 19.01 16.78
N TRP A 92 -25.64 18.75 15.52
CA TRP A 92 -25.68 19.77 14.46
C TRP A 92 -27.09 20.28 14.14
N GLU A 93 -28.11 19.43 14.20
CA GLU A 93 -29.50 19.82 13.98
C GLU A 93 -30.08 20.64 15.14
N GLU A 94 -29.78 20.26 16.38
CA GLU A 94 -30.10 21.03 17.58
C GLU A 94 -29.36 22.39 17.57
N GLU A 95 -28.09 22.42 17.16
CA GLU A 95 -27.29 23.62 16.98
C GLU A 95 -27.91 24.56 15.93
N LEU A 96 -28.33 24.04 14.77
CA LEU A 96 -28.98 24.83 13.72
C LEU A 96 -30.34 25.37 14.15
N LYS A 97 -31.13 24.60 14.90
CA LYS A 97 -32.42 25.06 15.46
C LYS A 97 -32.22 26.15 16.50
N ASN A 98 -31.22 26.01 17.37
CA ASN A 98 -30.94 26.96 18.44
C ASN A 98 -30.29 28.26 17.96
N ASN A 99 -29.56 28.23 16.83
CA ASN A 99 -28.93 29.41 16.25
C ASN A 99 -29.92 30.45 15.72
N ASN A 100 -31.13 30.04 15.37
CA ASN A 100 -32.18 30.99 15.04
C ASN A 100 -32.71 31.72 16.28
N ASN A 101 -32.39 31.25 17.51
CA ASN A 101 -33.06 31.70 18.71
C ASN A 101 -32.19 32.32 19.81
N ASN A 102 -30.86 32.13 19.90
CA ASN A 102 -30.09 32.73 21.01
C ASN A 102 -28.58 32.93 20.78
N GLN A 103 -28.11 34.16 20.99
CA GLN A 103 -26.70 34.59 21.00
C GLN A 103 -26.06 34.32 22.38
N THR A 104 -25.42 33.17 22.60
CA THR A 104 -24.54 32.99 23.78
C THR A 104 -23.19 32.39 23.41
N THR A 105 -22.14 33.02 23.92
CA THR A 105 -20.74 32.97 23.48
C THR A 105 -20.04 31.63 23.69
N THR A 106 -20.51 30.76 24.59
CA THR A 106 -19.95 29.41 24.81
C THR A 106 -20.29 28.42 23.67
N LYS A 107 -21.30 28.71 22.85
CA LYS A 107 -21.66 27.91 21.66
C LYS A 107 -20.78 28.21 20.44
N GLN A 108 -19.94 29.24 20.48
CA GLN A 108 -19.17 29.70 19.31
C GLN A 108 -18.23 28.61 18.76
N ASN A 109 -17.57 27.82 19.61
CA ASN A 109 -16.64 26.79 19.16
C ASN A 109 -17.33 25.58 18.50
N GLN A 110 -18.55 25.22 18.94
CA GLN A 110 -19.31 24.09 18.36
C GLN A 110 -19.94 24.47 17.01
N LEU A 111 -20.53 25.67 16.94
CA LEU A 111 -21.01 26.26 15.69
C LEU A 111 -19.90 26.39 14.65
N GLN A 112 -18.69 26.68 15.10
CA GLN A 112 -17.51 26.77 14.25
C GLN A 112 -17.27 25.47 13.46
N LEU A 113 -17.50 24.30 14.06
CA LEU A 113 -17.18 23.02 13.42
C LEU A 113 -18.14 22.71 12.26
N HIS A 114 -19.46 22.85 12.45
CA HIS A 114 -20.42 22.67 11.36
C HIS A 114 -20.14 23.63 10.19
N TRP A 115 -19.87 24.90 10.50
CA TRP A 115 -19.51 25.89 9.48
C TRP A 115 -18.19 25.58 8.80
N GLN A 116 -17.16 25.15 9.52
CA GLN A 116 -15.89 24.70 8.94
C GLN A 116 -16.08 23.48 8.04
N CYS A 117 -16.92 22.51 8.44
CA CYS A 117 -17.27 21.34 7.63
C CYS A 117 -17.99 21.74 6.34
N LYS A 118 -18.98 22.64 6.44
CA LYS A 118 -19.70 23.18 5.29
C LYS A 118 -18.78 23.98 4.36
N GLN A 119 -17.89 24.80 4.90
CA GLN A 119 -16.89 25.56 4.12
C GLN A 119 -15.88 24.65 3.42
N ALA A 120 -15.42 23.59 4.08
CA ALA A 120 -14.55 22.61 3.43
C ALA A 120 -15.30 21.85 2.32
N TRP A 121 -16.58 21.58 2.53
CA TRP A 121 -17.44 20.95 1.54
C TRP A 121 -17.69 21.84 0.31
N THR A 122 -17.90 23.15 0.49
CA THR A 122 -18.04 24.06 -0.67
C THR A 122 -16.78 24.17 -1.52
N GLN A 123 -15.60 23.96 -0.94
CA GLN A 123 -14.32 23.88 -1.66
C GLN A 123 -14.17 22.62 -2.51
N LEU A 124 -15.01 21.59 -2.32
CA LEU A 124 -15.01 20.38 -3.14
C LEU A 124 -15.55 20.62 -4.55
N LYS A 125 -16.20 21.78 -4.81
CA LYS A 125 -16.73 22.14 -6.12
C LYS A 125 -15.60 22.24 -7.15
N THR A 126 -15.35 21.12 -7.84
CA THR A 126 -14.59 21.10 -9.07
C THR A 126 -15.39 21.89 -10.12
N PRO A 127 -14.74 22.67 -10.99
CA PRO A 127 -15.40 23.32 -12.14
C PRO A 127 -16.23 22.35 -13.00
N GLN A 128 -15.92 21.05 -12.92
CA GLN A 128 -16.50 19.98 -13.73
C GLN A 128 -17.67 19.25 -13.06
N ASN A 129 -17.93 19.43 -11.76
CA ASN A 129 -19.07 18.81 -11.08
C ASN A 129 -19.97 19.90 -10.48
N LYS A 130 -20.94 20.35 -11.28
CA LYS A 130 -22.08 21.16 -10.81
C LYS A 130 -22.99 20.42 -9.82
N GLN A 131 -22.72 19.13 -9.54
CA GLN A 131 -23.52 18.34 -8.62
C GLN A 131 -23.49 18.93 -7.21
N THR A 132 -24.67 19.10 -6.64
CA THR A 132 -24.91 19.61 -5.30
C THR A 132 -24.56 18.61 -4.20
N HIS A 133 -24.28 17.35 -4.54
CA HIS A 133 -24.00 16.24 -3.61
C HIS A 133 -23.51 15.00 -4.37
N TYR A 134 -22.75 14.10 -3.74
CA TYR A 134 -22.49 12.76 -4.31
C TYR A 134 -23.78 11.90 -4.28
N GLU A 135 -24.03 11.11 -5.33
CA GLU A 135 -25.19 10.19 -5.39
C GLU A 135 -25.14 9.11 -4.31
N HIS A 136 -23.94 8.63 -3.99
CA HIS A 136 -23.68 7.65 -2.95
C HIS A 136 -22.60 8.18 -2.02
N LEU A 137 -22.71 7.82 -0.74
CA LEU A 137 -21.75 8.26 0.27
C LEU A 137 -20.32 7.89 -0.15
N PRO A 138 -19.48 8.89 -0.51
CA PRO A 138 -18.14 8.59 -0.98
C PRO A 138 -17.28 8.11 0.20
N LYS A 139 -16.26 7.32 -0.11
CA LYS A 139 -15.19 7.07 0.86
C LYS A 139 -14.38 8.36 1.01
N LEU A 140 -13.90 8.66 2.22
CA LEU A 140 -13.01 9.79 2.50
C LEU A 140 -11.78 9.87 1.56
N LYS A 141 -11.30 8.72 1.05
CA LYS A 141 -10.22 8.68 0.05
C LYS A 141 -10.61 9.37 -1.27
N LYS A 142 -11.86 9.19 -1.73
CA LYS A 142 -12.38 9.76 -2.97
C LYS A 142 -12.49 11.29 -2.86
N ILE A 143 -13.06 11.79 -1.77
CA ILE A 143 -13.12 13.22 -1.48
C ILE A 143 -11.73 13.86 -1.48
N TYR A 144 -10.75 13.22 -0.84
CA TYR A 144 -9.37 13.72 -0.87
C TYR A 144 -8.78 13.75 -2.29
N GLU A 145 -8.99 12.70 -3.08
CA GLU A 145 -8.49 12.63 -4.47
C GLU A 145 -9.13 13.71 -5.35
N ASP A 146 -10.42 13.99 -5.18
CA ASP A 146 -11.14 15.04 -5.91
C ASP A 146 -10.62 16.44 -5.51
N MET A 147 -10.39 16.68 -4.21
CA MET A 147 -9.76 17.91 -3.72
C MET A 147 -8.32 18.08 -4.25
N MET A 148 -7.50 17.04 -4.21
CA MET A 148 -6.13 17.08 -4.75
C MET A 148 -6.11 17.36 -6.25
N THR A 149 -7.08 16.83 -7.01
CA THR A 149 -7.21 17.08 -8.45
C THR A 149 -7.48 18.56 -8.74
N THR A 150 -8.29 19.19 -7.89
CA THR A 150 -8.60 20.62 -8.01
C THR A 150 -7.43 21.50 -7.57
N GLN A 151 -6.83 21.19 -6.42
CA GLN A 151 -5.80 22.02 -5.78
C GLN A 151 -4.41 21.85 -6.40
N SER A 152 -4.12 20.66 -6.95
CA SER A 152 -2.83 20.28 -7.53
C SER A 152 -3.04 19.43 -8.79
N PRO A 153 -3.43 20.00 -9.95
CA PRO A 153 -3.67 19.24 -11.19
C PRO A 153 -2.48 18.35 -11.60
N GLU A 154 -1.27 18.79 -11.27
CA GLU A 154 -0.02 18.06 -11.51
C GLU A 154 0.15 16.76 -10.71
N HIS A 155 -0.66 16.53 -9.65
CA HIS A 155 -0.47 15.41 -8.73
C HIS A 155 -0.63 14.03 -9.40
N ASN A 156 -1.29 13.99 -10.56
CA ASN A 156 -1.50 12.79 -11.36
C ASN A 156 -0.59 12.67 -12.59
N LYS A 157 0.29 13.63 -12.87
CA LYS A 157 1.21 13.51 -14.01
C LYS A 157 2.33 12.51 -13.74
N PHE A 158 2.64 11.70 -14.75
CA PHE A 158 3.71 10.71 -14.71
C PHE A 158 5.09 11.38 -14.82
N ILE A 159 5.78 11.51 -13.68
CA ILE A 159 7.07 12.21 -13.56
C ILE A 159 8.04 11.32 -12.76
N PRO A 160 8.58 10.24 -13.36
CA PRO A 160 9.55 9.39 -12.70
C PRO A 160 10.86 10.16 -12.44
N THR A 161 11.49 9.91 -11.27
CA THR A 161 12.82 10.45 -10.99
C THR A 161 13.88 9.85 -11.92
N PRO A 162 15.05 10.50 -12.09
CA PRO A 162 16.14 9.94 -12.91
C PRO A 162 16.48 8.49 -12.55
N GLY A 163 16.60 8.16 -11.26
CA GLY A 163 16.85 6.80 -10.81
C GLY A 163 15.68 5.82 -11.04
N GLN A 164 14.43 6.30 -11.11
CA GLN A 164 13.29 5.47 -11.52
C GLN A 164 13.32 5.20 -13.03
N LYS A 165 13.64 6.21 -13.83
CA LYS A 165 13.84 6.08 -15.28
C LYS A 165 14.94 5.06 -15.58
N GLU A 166 16.04 5.09 -14.84
CA GLU A 166 17.14 4.12 -14.95
C GLU A 166 16.65 2.67 -14.74
N ILE A 167 15.86 2.41 -13.68
CA ILE A 167 15.29 1.07 -13.44
C ILE A 167 14.35 0.69 -14.58
N MET A 168 13.46 1.62 -14.99
CA MET A 168 12.51 1.40 -16.09
C MET A 168 13.21 1.00 -17.39
N THR A 169 14.30 1.68 -17.74
CA THR A 169 15.15 1.34 -18.89
C THR A 169 15.76 -0.06 -18.73
N LYS A 170 16.33 -0.36 -17.56
CA LYS A 170 16.98 -1.66 -17.30
C LYS A 170 16.02 -2.85 -17.38
N ILE A 171 14.77 -2.68 -16.94
CA ILE A 171 13.73 -3.72 -17.00
C ILE A 171 12.93 -3.68 -18.31
N ASN A 172 13.19 -2.70 -19.19
CA ASN A 172 12.45 -2.46 -20.43
C ASN A 172 10.92 -2.33 -20.21
N SER A 173 10.50 -1.45 -19.29
CA SER A 173 9.09 -1.23 -18.97
C SER A 173 8.73 0.26 -18.89
N LYS A 174 7.53 0.61 -19.35
CA LYS A 174 6.95 1.96 -19.21
C LYS A 174 6.58 2.31 -17.76
N HIS A 175 6.43 1.30 -16.90
CA HIS A 175 6.03 1.49 -15.51
C HIS A 175 6.82 0.58 -14.56
N LEU A 176 7.05 1.08 -13.35
CA LEU A 176 7.64 0.30 -12.26
C LEU A 176 6.58 -0.61 -11.61
N PRO A 177 6.95 -1.81 -11.14
CA PRO A 177 6.00 -2.84 -10.70
C PRO A 177 5.47 -2.61 -9.27
N PHE A 178 5.09 -1.37 -8.93
CA PHE A 178 4.60 -1.04 -7.59
C PHE A 178 3.28 -1.74 -7.24
N LYS A 179 2.44 -2.04 -8.24
CA LYS A 179 1.17 -2.76 -8.03
C LYS A 179 1.42 -4.20 -7.58
N GLU A 180 2.43 -4.83 -8.15
CA GLU A 180 2.90 -6.19 -7.86
C GLU A 180 3.59 -6.21 -6.50
N ILE A 181 4.54 -5.29 -6.25
CA ILE A 181 5.24 -5.17 -4.96
C ILE A 181 4.23 -5.02 -3.82
N LYS A 182 3.18 -4.20 -3.98
CA LYS A 182 2.16 -3.98 -2.94
C LYS A 182 1.47 -5.28 -2.47
N LYS A 183 1.37 -6.30 -3.33
CA LYS A 183 0.69 -7.58 -3.05
C LYS A 183 1.58 -8.59 -2.32
N ILE A 184 2.90 -8.34 -2.22
CA ILE A 184 3.85 -9.21 -1.53
C ILE A 184 3.48 -9.34 -0.04
N ILE A 185 3.54 -10.58 0.47
CA ILE A 185 3.17 -10.91 1.85
C ILE A 185 4.34 -10.71 2.80
N ASN A 186 5.55 -11.11 2.41
CA ASN A 186 6.77 -10.83 3.18
C ASN A 186 6.94 -9.31 3.34
N MET A 187 6.65 -8.79 4.54
CA MET A 187 6.58 -7.35 4.78
C MET A 187 7.93 -6.65 4.67
N LYS A 188 9.00 -7.29 5.16
CA LYS A 188 10.36 -6.71 5.16
C LYS A 188 10.92 -6.64 3.74
N GLY A 189 10.86 -7.76 3.02
CA GLY A 189 11.28 -7.86 1.62
C GLY A 189 10.46 -6.94 0.71
N ARG A 190 9.15 -6.83 0.94
CA ARG A 190 8.29 -5.86 0.24
C ARG A 190 8.77 -4.43 0.44
N ASP A 191 9.06 -4.04 1.68
CA ASP A 191 9.52 -2.68 1.99
C ASP A 191 10.87 -2.39 1.30
N LEU A 192 11.78 -3.37 1.28
CA LEU A 192 13.06 -3.26 0.58
C LEU A 192 12.89 -3.13 -0.93
N LEU A 193 12.07 -3.97 -1.56
CA LEU A 193 11.74 -3.85 -2.99
C LEU A 193 11.11 -2.48 -3.30
N TRP A 194 10.22 -2.00 -2.41
CA TRP A 194 9.61 -0.70 -2.55
C TRP A 194 10.64 0.44 -2.49
N ARG A 195 11.55 0.41 -1.51
CA ARG A 195 12.64 1.39 -1.38
C ARG A 195 13.63 1.32 -2.53
N TYR A 196 14.00 0.12 -2.97
CA TYR A 196 14.86 -0.09 -4.14
C TYR A 196 14.25 0.57 -5.38
N THR A 197 12.96 0.29 -5.64
CA THR A 197 12.22 0.80 -6.79
C THR A 197 12.00 2.32 -6.73
N LEU A 198 11.91 2.88 -5.52
CA LEU A 198 11.89 4.34 -5.30
C LEU A 198 13.28 4.99 -5.35
N LYS A 199 14.38 4.20 -5.43
CA LYS A 199 15.76 4.63 -5.21
C LYS A 199 15.93 5.40 -3.89
N ALA A 200 15.34 4.86 -2.83
CA ALA A 200 15.28 5.44 -1.48
C ALA A 200 15.84 4.49 -0.41
N LEU A 201 16.76 3.61 -0.79
CA LEU A 201 17.44 2.73 0.16
C LEU A 201 18.42 3.54 1.01
N PRO A 202 18.40 3.42 2.35
CA PRO A 202 19.37 4.07 3.20
C PRO A 202 20.70 3.32 3.10
N LYS A 203 21.54 3.70 2.13
CA LYS A 203 22.91 3.21 2.00
C LYS A 203 23.89 4.25 2.53
N ILE A 204 25.10 3.81 2.86
CA ILE A 204 26.19 4.72 3.19
C ILE A 204 26.73 5.23 1.85
N TYR A 205 26.58 6.52 1.59
CA TYR A 205 27.08 7.10 0.35
C TYR A 205 28.62 7.13 0.38
N ASN A 206 29.24 6.87 -0.77
CA ASN A 206 30.69 6.97 -0.99
C ASN A 206 31.55 6.00 -0.16
N MET A 207 30.99 4.88 0.30
CA MET A 207 31.76 3.80 0.90
C MET A 207 31.82 2.61 -0.07
N PRO A 208 32.98 1.95 -0.22
CA PRO A 208 33.06 0.72 -0.98
C PRO A 208 32.30 -0.40 -0.26
N CYS A 209 31.86 -1.39 -1.02
CA CYS A 209 31.31 -2.61 -0.48
C CYS A 209 32.36 -3.30 0.40
N GLN A 210 32.04 -3.49 1.69
CA GLN A 210 32.94 -4.14 2.66
C GLN A 210 33.36 -5.55 2.26
N GLN A 211 32.64 -6.21 1.34
CA GLN A 211 32.95 -7.58 0.95
C GLN A 211 33.83 -7.73 -0.29
N CYS A 212 33.78 -6.76 -1.22
CA CYS A 212 34.48 -6.90 -2.50
C CYS A 212 35.20 -5.63 -2.97
N GLY A 213 35.11 -4.53 -2.22
CA GLY A 213 35.83 -3.28 -2.50
C GLY A 213 35.23 -2.41 -3.61
N GLU A 214 34.23 -2.87 -4.35
CA GLU A 214 33.58 -2.08 -5.42
C GLU A 214 32.65 -0.98 -4.88
N ASP A 215 32.31 0.02 -5.70
CA ASP A 215 31.41 1.11 -5.30
C ASP A 215 30.00 0.61 -4.89
N GLU A 216 29.57 0.97 -3.68
CA GLU A 216 28.33 0.45 -3.11
C GLU A 216 27.11 1.20 -3.65
N THR A 217 26.61 0.74 -4.80
CA THR A 217 25.31 1.15 -5.34
C THR A 217 24.17 0.25 -4.85
N SER A 218 22.92 0.73 -4.90
CA SER A 218 21.77 -0.13 -4.60
C SER A 218 21.70 -1.35 -5.53
N GLU A 219 22.16 -1.22 -6.76
CA GLU A 219 22.26 -2.34 -7.69
C GLU A 219 23.40 -3.28 -7.32
N HIS A 220 24.54 -2.74 -6.90
CA HIS A 220 25.65 -3.55 -6.39
C HIS A 220 25.20 -4.43 -5.21
N ILE A 221 24.53 -3.84 -4.22
CA ILE A 221 24.04 -4.55 -3.02
C ILE A 221 23.17 -5.77 -3.38
N PHE A 222 22.28 -5.67 -4.37
CA PHE A 222 21.32 -6.74 -4.66
C PHE A 222 21.71 -7.64 -5.84
N PHE A 223 22.49 -7.15 -6.80
CA PHE A 223 22.66 -7.78 -8.11
C PHE A 223 24.09 -7.93 -8.59
N ASN A 224 25.05 -7.11 -8.11
CA ASN A 224 26.41 -7.16 -8.68
C ASN A 224 27.49 -7.60 -7.67
N CYS A 225 27.21 -7.63 -6.37
CA CYS A 225 28.24 -7.97 -5.38
C CYS A 225 28.73 -9.41 -5.54
N LYS A 226 30.00 -9.55 -5.97
CA LYS A 226 30.67 -10.83 -6.23
C LYS A 226 30.64 -11.78 -5.02
N ALA A 227 30.62 -11.23 -3.81
CA ALA A 227 30.67 -11.99 -2.57
C ALA A 227 29.45 -12.89 -2.33
N HIS A 228 28.27 -12.56 -2.87
CA HIS A 228 27.07 -13.37 -2.67
C HIS A 228 26.26 -13.65 -3.93
N ILE A 229 26.57 -13.01 -5.06
CA ILE A 229 25.73 -13.10 -6.27
C ILE A 229 25.60 -14.53 -6.79
N LYS A 230 26.69 -15.31 -6.78
CA LYS A 230 26.68 -16.72 -7.21
C LYS A 230 25.81 -17.58 -6.29
N ASN A 231 26.01 -17.48 -4.98
CA ASN A 231 25.19 -18.17 -3.97
C ASN A 231 23.70 -17.78 -4.09
N THR A 232 23.43 -16.51 -4.37
CA THR A 232 22.06 -15.98 -4.56
C THR A 232 21.40 -16.59 -5.79
N GLN A 233 22.10 -16.59 -6.93
CA GLN A 233 21.63 -17.16 -8.20
C GLN A 233 21.31 -18.66 -8.06
N GLU A 234 22.19 -19.42 -7.41
CA GLU A 234 22.03 -20.86 -7.18
C GLU A 234 20.79 -21.15 -6.33
N ILE A 235 20.61 -20.43 -5.22
CA ILE A 235 19.48 -20.63 -4.32
C ILE A 235 18.17 -20.24 -5.00
N PHE A 236 18.16 -19.10 -5.70
CA PHE A 236 16.98 -18.63 -6.41
C PHE A 236 16.51 -19.65 -7.45
N ASN A 237 17.41 -20.10 -8.32
CA ASN A 237 17.08 -21.08 -9.36
C ASN A 237 16.67 -22.43 -8.76
N TYR A 238 17.39 -22.91 -7.74
CA TYR A 238 17.02 -24.14 -7.05
C TYR A 238 15.58 -24.06 -6.51
N THR A 239 15.24 -22.98 -5.82
CA THR A 239 13.89 -22.81 -5.25
C THR A 239 12.84 -22.68 -6.34
N LEU A 240 13.10 -21.95 -7.42
CA LEU A 240 12.18 -21.85 -8.57
C LEU A 240 11.89 -23.21 -9.19
N THR A 241 12.91 -24.01 -9.48
CA THR A 241 12.75 -25.36 -10.04
C THR A 241 11.95 -26.26 -9.12
N LYS A 242 12.21 -26.22 -7.81
CA LYS A 242 11.40 -26.98 -6.83
C LYS A 242 9.95 -26.49 -6.75
N CYS A 243 9.70 -25.21 -7.02
CA CYS A 243 8.36 -24.67 -7.15
C CYS A 243 7.70 -24.92 -8.52
N GLY A 244 8.36 -25.62 -9.46
CA GLY A 244 7.82 -25.90 -10.79
C GLY A 244 7.88 -24.72 -11.76
N HIS A 245 8.76 -23.74 -11.51
CA HIS A 245 8.97 -22.59 -12.37
C HIS A 245 10.27 -22.70 -13.17
N THR A 246 10.32 -22.01 -14.31
CA THR A 246 11.54 -21.83 -15.11
C THR A 246 12.58 -21.02 -14.36
N THR A 247 13.85 -21.31 -14.58
CA THR A 247 14.96 -20.55 -13.99
C THR A 247 15.08 -19.16 -14.63
N HIS A 248 15.63 -18.21 -13.87
CA HIS A 248 15.84 -16.85 -14.33
C HIS A 248 17.17 -16.31 -13.80
N THR A 249 17.85 -15.46 -14.58
CA THR A 249 19.06 -14.78 -14.12
C THR A 249 18.71 -13.77 -13.03
N TRP A 250 19.45 -13.82 -11.92
CA TRP A 250 19.33 -12.90 -10.79
C TRP A 250 20.02 -11.58 -11.14
N ASN A 251 19.27 -10.69 -11.76
CA ASN A 251 19.66 -9.32 -12.06
C ASN A 251 18.43 -8.41 -11.97
N VAL A 252 18.57 -7.10 -12.20
CA VAL A 252 17.46 -6.14 -12.09
C VAL A 252 16.18 -6.52 -12.88
N LYS A 253 16.29 -7.30 -13.97
CA LYS A 253 15.14 -7.77 -14.76
C LYS A 253 14.24 -8.73 -13.99
N ILE A 254 14.66 -9.27 -12.83
CA ILE A 254 13.78 -10.07 -11.96
C ILE A 254 12.50 -9.33 -11.56
N LEU A 255 12.52 -7.99 -11.61
CA LEU A 255 11.36 -7.15 -11.30
C LEU A 255 10.20 -7.36 -12.28
N ASN A 256 10.45 -7.88 -13.49
CA ASN A 256 9.41 -8.25 -14.45
C ASN A 256 8.64 -9.52 -14.05
N HIS A 257 9.19 -10.33 -13.15
CA HIS A 257 8.61 -11.61 -12.71
C HIS A 257 7.75 -11.50 -11.44
N LEU A 258 7.45 -10.28 -10.97
CA LEU A 258 6.65 -10.03 -9.76
C LEU A 258 5.15 -10.30 -9.94
N GLN A 259 4.70 -10.67 -11.14
CA GLN A 259 3.28 -10.96 -11.41
C GLN A 259 2.80 -12.26 -10.75
N ILE A 260 3.70 -13.23 -10.56
CA ILE A 260 3.41 -14.49 -9.87
C ILE A 260 3.68 -14.30 -8.38
N ALA A 261 2.65 -14.47 -7.55
CA ALA A 261 2.74 -14.15 -6.12
C ALA A 261 3.83 -14.94 -5.39
N LEU A 262 3.96 -16.25 -5.68
CA LEU A 262 5.02 -17.09 -5.11
C LEU A 262 6.42 -16.59 -5.47
N VAL A 263 6.67 -16.31 -6.74
CA VAL A 263 7.96 -15.80 -7.26
C VAL A 263 8.26 -14.42 -6.66
N ALA A 264 7.27 -13.53 -6.59
CA ALA A 264 7.42 -12.21 -5.99
C ALA A 264 7.81 -12.28 -4.50
N ASN A 265 7.26 -13.23 -3.75
CA ASN A 265 7.63 -13.44 -2.35
C ASN A 265 9.01 -14.09 -2.20
N LEU A 266 9.40 -14.99 -3.10
CA LEU A 266 10.77 -15.53 -3.14
C LEU A 266 11.79 -14.41 -3.35
N ILE A 267 11.58 -13.55 -4.35
CA ILE A 267 12.43 -12.38 -4.61
C ILE A 267 12.50 -11.48 -3.36
N ALA A 268 11.35 -11.19 -2.74
CA ALA A 268 11.30 -10.36 -1.54
C ALA A 268 12.07 -10.97 -0.36
N ILE A 269 11.94 -12.29 -0.14
CA ILE A 269 12.69 -13.00 0.92
C ILE A 269 14.19 -12.89 0.66
N ILE A 270 14.64 -13.08 -0.57
CA ILE A 270 16.07 -12.97 -0.92
C ILE A 270 16.57 -11.53 -0.70
N PHE A 271 15.81 -10.52 -1.12
CA PHE A 271 16.12 -9.11 -0.82
C PHE A 271 16.29 -8.86 0.68
N ASP A 272 15.38 -9.36 1.51
CA ASP A 272 15.46 -9.27 2.98
C ASP A 272 16.72 -9.95 3.54
N LYS A 273 17.05 -11.15 3.04
CA LYS A 273 18.24 -11.89 3.49
C LYS A 273 19.54 -11.19 3.12
N ILE A 274 19.66 -10.69 1.89
CA ILE A 274 20.83 -9.90 1.43
C ILE A 274 20.97 -8.66 2.32
N TRP A 275 19.90 -7.88 2.45
CA TRP A 275 19.93 -6.63 3.21
C TRP A 275 20.27 -6.84 4.69
N HIS A 276 19.65 -7.83 5.32
CA HIS A 276 19.88 -8.14 6.73
C HIS A 276 21.33 -8.59 6.98
N LYS A 277 21.89 -9.42 6.09
CA LYS A 277 23.28 -9.87 6.21
C LYS A 277 24.28 -8.76 5.93
N ARG A 278 24.05 -7.92 4.92
CA ARG A 278 24.85 -6.71 4.67
C ARG A 278 24.89 -5.81 5.90
N ASN A 279 23.75 -5.54 6.54
CA ASN A 279 23.74 -4.69 7.72
C ASN A 279 24.39 -5.35 8.93
N LYS A 280 24.29 -6.68 9.07
CA LYS A 280 25.04 -7.41 10.10
C LYS A 280 26.54 -7.35 9.88
N LEU A 281 27.01 -7.42 8.64
CA LEU A 281 28.44 -7.30 8.32
C LEU A 281 29.06 -6.01 8.84
N ILE A 282 28.33 -4.91 8.68
CA ILE A 282 28.73 -3.59 9.16
C ILE A 282 28.98 -3.60 10.69
N HIS A 283 28.43 -4.58 11.42
CA HIS A 283 28.55 -4.72 12.87
C HIS A 283 29.39 -5.93 13.34
N ASP A 284 29.36 -7.05 12.61
CA ASP A 284 29.84 -8.36 13.09
C ASP A 284 30.93 -8.99 12.19
N GLU A 285 31.31 -8.38 11.06
CA GLU A 285 32.33 -8.89 10.10
C GLU A 285 32.10 -10.34 9.56
N LYS A 286 30.85 -10.83 9.49
CA LYS A 286 30.50 -12.18 8.98
C LYS A 286 30.04 -12.22 7.52
N GLU A 287 30.59 -13.11 6.69
CA GLU A 287 30.21 -13.29 5.27
C GLU A 287 28.69 -13.37 4.96
N ILE A 288 28.27 -12.77 3.83
CA ILE A 288 26.90 -12.89 3.28
C ILE A 288 26.71 -14.26 2.60
N ILE A 289 26.49 -15.32 3.39
CA ILE A 289 26.05 -16.62 2.85
C ILE A 289 24.54 -16.79 3.02
N ILE A 290 23.74 -16.72 1.96
CA ILE A 290 22.30 -17.01 2.08
C ILE A 290 22.13 -18.52 2.25
N HIS A 291 21.32 -18.96 3.22
CA HIS A 291 21.07 -20.38 3.42
C HIS A 291 19.77 -20.81 2.73
N ARG A 292 19.89 -21.78 1.83
CA ARG A 292 18.78 -22.36 1.05
C ARG A 292 17.59 -22.78 1.91
N GLN A 293 17.84 -23.54 2.98
CA GLN A 293 16.79 -24.01 3.89
C GLN A 293 16.04 -22.86 4.56
N GLN A 294 16.73 -21.75 4.88
CA GLN A 294 16.08 -20.57 5.46
C GLN A 294 15.15 -19.90 4.44
N VAL A 295 15.58 -19.77 3.18
CA VAL A 295 14.73 -19.22 2.11
C VAL A 295 13.48 -20.06 1.90
N ILE A 296 13.62 -21.39 1.82
CA ILE A 296 12.49 -22.32 1.65
C ILE A 296 11.54 -22.24 2.85
N ARG A 297 12.05 -22.25 4.08
CA ARG A 297 11.22 -22.14 5.30
C ARG A 297 10.43 -20.85 5.32
N GLU A 298 11.04 -19.71 4.98
CA GLU A 298 10.34 -18.43 4.91
C GLU A 298 9.31 -18.39 3.76
N LEU A 299 9.60 -19.02 2.62
CA LEU A 299 8.65 -19.11 1.51
C LEU A 299 7.39 -19.90 1.92
N ILE A 300 7.57 -21.05 2.58
CA ILE A 300 6.47 -21.87 3.12
C ILE A 300 5.65 -21.07 4.14
N LYS A 301 6.31 -20.33 5.05
CA LYS A 301 5.60 -19.44 5.99
C LYS A 301 4.76 -18.39 5.24
N THR A 302 5.29 -17.78 4.17
CA THR A 302 4.53 -16.80 3.38
C THR A 302 3.35 -17.42 2.64
N GLN A 303 3.48 -18.65 2.11
CA GLN A 303 2.39 -19.40 1.51
C GLN A 303 1.27 -19.67 2.51
N ARG A 304 1.60 -20.11 3.74
CA ARG A 304 0.61 -20.33 4.81
C ARG A 304 -0.10 -19.05 5.21
N ALA A 305 0.65 -17.95 5.39
CA ALA A 305 0.04 -16.65 5.67
C ALA A 305 -0.85 -16.13 4.52
N ALA A 306 -0.54 -16.48 3.26
CA ALA A 306 -1.41 -16.21 2.11
C ALA A 306 -2.73 -16.97 2.21
N TRP A 307 -2.63 -18.24 2.60
CA TRP A 307 -3.79 -19.10 2.77
C TRP A 307 -4.69 -18.59 3.89
N ASP A 308 -4.15 -18.25 5.06
CA ASP A 308 -4.93 -17.73 6.19
C ASP A 308 -5.76 -16.50 5.80
N ARG A 309 -5.17 -15.57 5.03
CA ARG A 309 -5.89 -14.40 4.50
C ARG A 309 -6.99 -14.79 3.52
N THR A 310 -6.70 -15.74 2.64
CA THR A 310 -7.67 -16.23 1.64
C THR A 310 -8.84 -16.93 2.33
N GLN A 311 -8.54 -17.80 3.29
CA GLN A 311 -9.51 -18.54 4.10
C GLN A 311 -10.39 -17.58 4.91
N ALA A 312 -9.83 -16.54 5.52
CA ALA A 312 -10.62 -15.52 6.24
C ALA A 312 -11.64 -14.82 5.31
N VAL A 313 -11.26 -14.51 4.07
CA VAL A 313 -12.15 -13.91 3.08
C VAL A 313 -13.23 -14.90 2.62
N ILE A 314 -12.88 -16.16 2.40
CA ILE A 314 -13.83 -17.23 2.05
C ILE A 314 -14.84 -17.42 3.19
N ASN A 315 -14.36 -17.54 4.43
CA ASN A 315 -15.22 -17.69 5.61
C ASN A 315 -16.19 -16.52 5.77
N LYS A 316 -15.72 -15.29 5.52
CA LYS A 316 -16.60 -14.10 5.49
C LYS A 316 -17.66 -14.21 4.40
N THR A 317 -17.29 -14.70 3.22
CA THR A 317 -18.20 -14.89 2.07
C THR A 317 -19.25 -15.96 2.39
N LEU A 318 -18.86 -17.07 3.02
CA LEU A 318 -19.76 -18.13 3.48
C LEU A 318 -20.79 -17.63 4.51
N ARG A 319 -20.37 -16.77 5.46
CA ARG A 319 -21.28 -16.15 6.44
C ARG A 319 -22.29 -15.20 5.79
N ILE A 320 -21.94 -14.56 4.68
CA ILE A 320 -22.87 -13.74 3.90
C ILE A 320 -23.82 -14.65 3.14
N LYS A 321 -23.29 -15.69 2.48
CA LYS A 321 -24.06 -16.67 1.69
C LYS A 321 -25.22 -17.27 2.48
N SER A 322 -25.00 -17.65 3.74
CA SER A 322 -26.04 -18.24 4.59
C SER A 322 -27.24 -17.32 4.87
N LYS A 323 -27.17 -16.03 4.50
CA LYS A 323 -28.23 -15.03 4.71
C LYS A 323 -28.89 -14.57 3.40
N GLN A 324 -28.45 -15.08 2.25
CA GLN A 324 -28.92 -14.61 0.94
C GLN A 324 -29.91 -15.57 0.27
N ARG A 325 -30.66 -15.03 -0.68
CA ARG A 325 -31.58 -15.80 -1.56
C ARG A 325 -30.79 -16.75 -2.48
N PRO A 326 -31.38 -17.87 -2.94
CA PRO A 326 -30.68 -18.89 -3.74
C PRO A 326 -29.90 -18.35 -4.95
N GLU A 327 -30.47 -17.40 -5.71
CA GLU A 327 -29.80 -16.77 -6.85
C GLU A 327 -28.51 -16.03 -6.47
N GLU A 328 -28.54 -15.33 -5.33
CA GLU A 328 -27.38 -14.61 -4.80
C GLU A 328 -26.35 -15.57 -4.19
N GLN A 329 -26.81 -16.71 -3.64
CA GLN A 329 -25.93 -17.77 -3.16
C GLN A 329 -25.08 -18.37 -4.29
N ASN A 330 -25.65 -18.57 -5.48
CA ASN A 330 -24.90 -19.07 -6.65
C ASN A 330 -23.78 -18.11 -7.05
N LYS A 331 -24.04 -16.80 -7.06
CA LYS A 331 -23.00 -15.77 -7.31
C LYS A 331 -21.87 -15.84 -6.29
N LEU A 332 -22.20 -16.06 -5.02
CA LEU A 332 -21.22 -16.19 -3.94
C LEU A 332 -20.40 -17.48 -4.05
N ASP A 333 -21.00 -18.57 -4.52
CA ASP A 333 -20.29 -19.83 -4.79
C ASP A 333 -19.25 -19.67 -5.89
N SER A 334 -19.62 -19.04 -7.02
CA SER A 334 -18.67 -18.71 -8.08
C SER A 334 -17.51 -17.85 -7.57
N LEU A 335 -17.77 -16.90 -6.68
CA LEU A 335 -16.74 -16.06 -6.06
C LEU A 335 -15.79 -16.87 -5.16
N ILE A 336 -16.29 -17.85 -4.41
CA ILE A 336 -15.47 -18.74 -3.58
C ILE A 336 -14.58 -19.61 -4.47
N SER A 337 -15.14 -20.25 -5.50
CA SER A 337 -14.38 -21.06 -6.46
C SER A 337 -13.30 -20.27 -7.17
N LEU A 338 -13.60 -19.04 -7.61
CA LEU A 338 -12.61 -18.16 -8.22
C LEU A 338 -11.44 -17.83 -7.28
N LYS A 339 -11.71 -17.58 -6.00
CA LYS A 339 -10.66 -17.32 -5.00
C LYS A 339 -9.79 -18.54 -4.75
N LEU A 340 -10.38 -19.73 -4.70
CA LEU A 340 -9.63 -20.99 -4.57
C LEU A 340 -8.75 -21.25 -5.79
N LEU A 341 -9.25 -21.01 -7.01
CA LEU A 341 -8.47 -21.11 -8.24
C LEU A 341 -7.29 -20.15 -8.24
N GLN A 342 -7.55 -18.88 -7.91
CA GLN A 342 -6.52 -17.85 -7.84
C GLN A 342 -5.45 -18.20 -6.83
N PHE A 343 -5.84 -18.72 -5.65
CA PHE A 343 -4.89 -19.16 -4.64
C PHE A 343 -4.02 -20.30 -5.18
N SER A 344 -4.64 -21.35 -5.71
CA SER A 344 -3.93 -22.52 -6.24
C SER A 344 -2.92 -22.13 -7.32
N ARG A 345 -3.35 -21.34 -8.32
CA ARG A 345 -2.48 -20.88 -9.42
C ARG A 345 -1.32 -19.99 -8.98
N GLN A 346 -1.49 -19.21 -7.91
CA GLN A 346 -0.52 -18.19 -7.50
C GLN A 346 0.43 -18.65 -6.39
N TRP A 347 0.07 -19.68 -5.63
CA TRP A 347 0.76 -20.07 -4.41
C TRP A 347 1.08 -21.56 -4.29
N ASN A 348 0.23 -22.46 -4.78
CA ASN A 348 0.52 -23.89 -4.69
C ASN A 348 1.64 -24.25 -5.66
N SER A 349 2.53 -25.14 -5.22
CA SER A 349 3.69 -25.58 -5.99
C SER A 349 4.10 -27.00 -5.58
N PRO A 350 4.90 -27.72 -6.39
CA PRO A 350 5.43 -29.03 -6.02
C PRO A 350 6.26 -29.00 -4.71
N LEU A 351 6.93 -27.89 -4.40
CA LEU A 351 7.70 -27.73 -3.16
C LEU A 351 6.81 -27.77 -1.91
N HIS A 352 5.64 -27.13 -1.97
CA HIS A 352 4.66 -27.10 -0.91
C HIS A 352 3.30 -26.72 -1.49
N ALA A 353 2.31 -27.58 -1.23
CA ALA A 353 0.92 -27.36 -1.57
C ALA A 353 0.09 -27.34 -0.28
N ILE A 354 -0.88 -26.42 -0.22
CA ILE A 354 -1.81 -26.33 0.92
C ILE A 354 -3.05 -27.14 0.59
N GLU A 355 -3.34 -28.13 1.44
CA GLU A 355 -4.53 -28.98 1.30
C GLU A 355 -5.80 -28.19 1.60
N LEU A 356 -6.82 -28.38 0.77
CA LEU A 356 -8.11 -27.74 0.97
C LEU A 356 -8.88 -28.40 2.12
N PRO A 357 -9.41 -27.61 3.09
CA PRO A 357 -10.31 -28.11 4.10
C PRO A 357 -11.51 -28.86 3.51
N LYS A 358 -11.95 -29.94 4.18
CA LYS A 358 -13.04 -30.83 3.69
C LYS A 358 -14.28 -30.06 3.22
N HIS A 359 -14.73 -29.07 3.99
CA HIS A 359 -15.93 -28.28 3.68
C HIS A 359 -15.80 -27.38 2.42
N LEU A 360 -14.58 -27.11 1.96
CA LEU A 360 -14.33 -26.32 0.75
C LEU A 360 -14.13 -27.19 -0.51
N LYS A 361 -13.96 -28.51 -0.37
CA LYS A 361 -13.73 -29.41 -1.52
C LYS A 361 -14.86 -29.35 -2.55
N LYS A 362 -16.11 -29.10 -2.13
CA LYS A 362 -17.25 -28.93 -3.05
C LYS A 362 -17.09 -27.76 -4.04
N TYR A 363 -16.31 -26.74 -3.70
CA TYR A 363 -16.05 -25.59 -4.57
C TYR A 363 -14.88 -25.83 -5.54
N ASN A 364 -14.21 -26.99 -5.45
CA ASN A 364 -13.11 -27.38 -6.33
C ASN A 364 -13.60 -27.92 -7.69
N ASN A 365 -14.83 -28.46 -7.74
CA ASN A 365 -15.39 -29.10 -8.94
C ASN A 365 -15.80 -28.12 -10.04
N SER A 366 -15.79 -26.81 -9.77
CA SER A 366 -16.00 -25.75 -10.75
C SER A 366 -14.70 -25.25 -11.40
N LEU A 367 -13.56 -25.90 -11.13
CA LEU A 367 -12.26 -25.52 -11.71
C LEU A 367 -11.97 -26.22 -13.05
N SER A 368 -12.64 -27.33 -13.37
CA SER A 368 -12.45 -28.08 -14.61
C SER A 368 -13.07 -27.39 -15.84
N THR A 369 -13.96 -26.42 -15.66
CA THR A 369 -14.57 -25.64 -16.76
C THR A 369 -13.76 -24.41 -17.19
N PHE A 370 -12.68 -24.05 -16.48
CA PHE A 370 -11.81 -22.90 -16.82
C PHE A 370 -10.48 -23.30 -17.49
N TYR A 371 -10.34 -24.58 -17.86
CA TYR A 371 -9.22 -25.13 -18.63
C TYR A 371 -9.76 -25.87 -19.86
N LYS A 372 -10.27 -25.10 -20.82
CA LYS A 372 -10.29 -25.43 -22.25
C LYS A 372 -9.69 -24.26 -22.99
#